data_AF-A0A397YSM2-F1
#
_entry.id   AF-A0A397YSM2-F1
#
_cell.length_a   1.000
_cell.length_b   1.000
_cell.length_c   1.000
_cell.angle_alpha   90.00
_cell.angle_beta   90.00
_cell.angle_gamma   90.00
#
_symmetry.space_group_name_H-M   'P 1'
#
loop_
_entity.id
_entity.type
_entity.pdbx_description
1 polymer ?
#
loop_
_entity_poly.entity_id
_entity_poly.type
_entity_poly.pdbx_seq_one_letter_code
_entity_poly.pdbx_strand_id
1 'polypeptide(L)'
;MSPQSVSKTSKSLEGLHGVHVVSHSPFAFEGISQVSSFGSSDAGTKQSLFIERVWQQRPPCLRPIHCCIHGDQSLLETAANVITSLPFIFLGMQTPRKNLNMKVYANSLIGVGVASSLYHSSRGKLRKYLRWADYTMIATATVCLSRALREENPKFLMAASALALPFQPLVVSAVHTGMMEVAFAKRALKDPDLKTAHNVHKMSTLLGGALFIADDLFPETPFIHAGWHLAAAIGVGTCNKLLQ
;
A
#
# COMPACT_ATOMS: atom_id res chain seq x y z
N MET A 1 -48.49 7.21 74.08
CA MET A 1 -48.44 7.34 72.61
C MET A 1 -47.58 6.19 72.10
N SER A 2 -48.15 4.99 72.00
CA SER A 2 -48.86 4.41 70.83
C SER A 2 -47.90 4.00 69.69
N PRO A 3 -48.08 2.84 69.04
CA PRO A 3 -48.70 1.60 69.52
C PRO A 3 -47.98 0.29 69.11
N GLN A 4 -48.25 -0.74 69.91
CA GLN A 4 -48.61 -2.13 69.57
C GLN A 4 -48.09 -2.74 68.25
N SER A 5 -47.27 -3.79 68.42
CA SER A 5 -47.23 -4.93 67.53
C SER A 5 -48.53 -5.75 67.66
N VAL A 6 -49.06 -6.25 66.53
CA VAL A 6 -49.67 -7.59 66.31
C VAL A 6 -50.47 -7.62 65.00
N SER A 7 -50.41 -8.79 64.34
CA SER A 7 -51.29 -9.35 63.30
C SER A 7 -50.70 -9.33 61.89
N LYS A 8 -50.02 -10.40 61.42
CA LYS A 8 -50.53 -11.68 60.90
C LYS A 8 -51.34 -11.60 59.59
N THR A 9 -50.70 -12.14 58.54
CA THR A 9 -51.22 -12.97 57.42
C THR A 9 -52.26 -12.39 56.44
N SER A 10 -51.88 -12.33 55.17
CA SER A 10 -52.45 -13.15 54.08
C SER A 10 -51.44 -13.16 52.91
N LYS A 11 -50.81 -14.30 52.60
CA LYS A 11 -51.18 -15.24 51.52
C LYS A 11 -51.69 -14.56 50.25
N SER A 12 -50.84 -14.56 49.22
CA SER A 12 -51.12 -15.00 47.85
C SER A 12 -50.47 -14.07 46.83
N LEU A 13 -49.37 -14.53 46.21
CA LEU A 13 -49.28 -14.75 44.77
C LEU A 13 -47.90 -15.34 44.48
N GLU A 14 -47.95 -16.62 44.15
CA GLU A 14 -46.83 -17.43 43.67
C GLU A 14 -46.30 -16.88 42.35
N GLY A 15 -44.99 -17.03 42.16
CA GLY A 15 -44.39 -17.14 40.84
C GLY A 15 -44.07 -15.83 40.14
N LEU A 16 -42.85 -15.33 40.37
CA LEU A 16 -41.93 -14.93 39.30
C LEU A 16 -40.54 -14.69 39.91
N HIS A 17 -39.63 -15.59 39.56
CA HIS A 17 -38.23 -15.55 39.96
C HIS A 17 -37.53 -14.34 39.33
N GLY A 18 -36.85 -13.56 40.17
CA GLY A 18 -35.53 -13.02 39.86
C GLY A 18 -35.46 -11.69 39.12
N VAL A 19 -35.76 -10.58 39.80
CA VAL A 19 -35.06 -9.30 39.57
C VAL A 19 -34.87 -8.60 40.92
N HIS A 20 -33.64 -8.58 41.42
CA HIS A 20 -33.27 -7.81 42.61
C HIS A 20 -32.88 -6.40 42.16
N VAL A 21 -33.78 -5.44 42.35
CA VAL A 21 -33.48 -4.01 42.21
C VAL A 21 -32.92 -3.54 43.55
N VAL A 22 -31.64 -3.16 43.58
CA VAL A 22 -31.06 -2.43 44.71
C VAL A 22 -30.65 -1.05 44.21
N SER A 23 -31.33 -0.05 44.76
CA SER A 23 -31.09 1.36 44.57
C SER A 23 -30.49 1.89 45.87
N HIS A 24 -29.25 2.41 45.89
CA HIS A 24 -28.77 3.40 46.87
C HIS A 24 -27.44 4.04 46.42
N SER A 25 -27.38 5.37 46.43
CA SER A 25 -26.17 6.24 46.41
C SER A 25 -26.14 7.04 47.73
N PRO A 26 -25.21 7.99 48.03
CA PRO A 26 -23.83 8.26 47.57
C PRO A 26 -22.85 8.47 48.78
N PHE A 27 -21.58 8.77 48.49
CA PHE A 27 -20.50 9.25 49.40
C PHE A 27 -19.68 8.22 50.21
N ALA A 28 -18.45 8.00 49.74
CA ALA A 28 -17.26 7.82 50.58
C ALA A 28 -16.08 8.52 49.87
N PHE A 29 -15.52 9.53 50.55
CA PHE A 29 -14.33 10.28 50.16
C PHE A 29 -13.11 9.47 50.62
N GLU A 30 -12.25 9.05 49.69
CA GLU A 30 -10.98 8.40 50.03
C GLU A 30 -9.84 9.05 49.23
N GLY A 31 -8.81 9.45 49.99
CA GLY A 31 -7.85 10.49 49.62
C GLY A 31 -6.93 10.13 48.45
N ILE A 32 -6.67 11.15 47.63
CA ILE A 32 -5.68 11.11 46.56
C ILE A 32 -4.29 11.07 47.20
N SER A 33 -3.64 9.91 47.19
CA SER A 33 -2.18 9.82 47.25
C SER A 33 -1.65 9.71 45.82
N GLN A 34 -1.11 10.83 45.37
CA GLN A 34 -0.40 11.01 44.12
C GLN A 34 0.93 10.24 44.20
N VAL A 35 1.06 9.14 43.46
CA VAL A 35 2.36 8.57 43.10
C VAL A 35 2.39 8.36 41.60
N SER A 36 3.13 9.23 40.94
CA SER A 36 3.52 9.22 39.54
C SER A 36 4.20 7.91 39.15
N SER A 37 3.64 7.21 38.16
CA SER A 37 4.41 6.31 37.31
C SER A 37 3.86 6.29 35.89
N PHE A 38 4.75 6.62 34.96
CA PHE A 38 4.73 6.52 33.49
C PHE A 38 3.54 5.79 32.83
N GLY A 39 2.90 6.48 31.89
CA GLY A 39 1.89 5.92 31.00
C GLY A 39 1.94 6.52 29.59
N SER A 40 3.06 6.38 28.89
CA SER A 40 3.24 6.72 27.46
C SER A 40 2.43 5.83 26.49
N SER A 41 1.39 5.14 26.96
CA SER A 41 0.64 4.14 26.20
C SER A 41 -0.68 4.68 25.62
N ASP A 42 -1.19 5.79 26.16
CA ASP A 42 -2.51 6.31 25.77
C ASP A 42 -2.49 7.08 24.43
N ALA A 43 -1.35 7.72 24.10
CA ALA A 43 -1.17 8.42 22.83
C ALA A 43 -1.06 7.46 21.64
N GLY A 44 -0.30 6.36 21.77
CA GLY A 44 -0.11 5.37 20.71
C GLY A 44 -1.40 4.60 20.38
N THR A 45 -2.22 4.33 21.39
CA THR A 45 -3.50 3.61 21.23
C THR A 45 -4.53 4.48 20.48
N LYS A 46 -4.65 5.77 20.85
CA LYS A 46 -5.55 6.71 20.17
C LYS A 46 -5.14 6.96 18.71
N GLN A 47 -3.83 7.05 18.44
CA GLN A 47 -3.31 7.22 17.08
C GLN A 47 -3.54 5.97 16.20
N SER A 48 -3.31 4.77 16.74
CA SER A 48 -3.60 3.50 16.06
C SER A 48 -5.09 3.38 15.68
N LEU A 49 -5.99 3.70 16.61
CA LEU A 49 -7.44 3.68 16.38
C LEU A 49 -7.89 4.73 15.36
N PHE A 50 -7.25 5.90 15.33
CA PHE A 50 -7.54 6.94 14.33
C PHE A 50 -7.10 6.52 12.92
N ILE A 51 -5.88 5.98 12.79
CA ILE A 51 -5.38 5.47 11.50
C ILE A 51 -6.26 4.32 11.01
N GLU A 52 -6.63 3.39 11.89
CA GLU A 52 -7.53 2.28 11.56
C GLU A 52 -8.91 2.80 11.13
N ARG A 53 -9.48 3.79 11.81
CA ARG A 53 -10.76 4.41 11.45
C ARG A 53 -10.70 5.12 10.09
N VAL A 54 -9.67 5.93 9.85
CA VAL A 54 -9.47 6.64 8.57
C VAL A 54 -9.31 5.64 7.41
N TRP A 55 -8.59 4.54 7.65
CA TRP A 55 -8.40 3.49 6.65
C TRP A 55 -9.68 2.69 6.35
N GLN A 56 -10.49 2.41 7.36
CA GLN A 56 -11.78 1.70 7.17
C GLN A 56 -12.83 2.60 6.51
N GLN A 57 -12.84 3.89 6.82
CA GLN A 57 -13.81 4.87 6.30
C GLN A 57 -13.41 5.46 4.94
N ARG A 58 -12.36 4.95 4.31
CA ARG A 58 -11.88 5.50 3.05
C ARG A 58 -12.94 5.37 1.95
N PRO A 59 -13.07 6.39 1.07
CA PRO A 59 -13.89 6.34 -0.12
C PRO A 59 -13.71 5.04 -0.92
N PRO A 60 -14.73 4.53 -1.61
CA PRO A 60 -14.62 3.32 -2.44
C PRO A 60 -13.47 3.36 -3.45
N CYS A 61 -13.08 4.55 -3.94
CA CYS A 61 -11.93 4.78 -4.81
C CYS A 61 -10.56 4.69 -4.11
N LEU A 62 -10.49 4.64 -2.78
CA LEU A 62 -9.27 4.41 -1.99
C LEU A 62 -9.14 2.95 -1.52
N ARG A 63 -10.11 2.09 -1.85
CA ARG A 63 -10.03 0.67 -1.49
C ARG A 63 -8.79 0.06 -2.16
N PRO A 64 -8.13 -0.91 -1.50
CA PRO A 64 -6.97 -1.56 -2.08
C PRO A 64 -7.42 -2.18 -3.40
N ILE A 65 -6.55 -2.09 -4.39
CA ILE A 65 -6.63 -2.90 -5.59
C ILE A 65 -6.79 -4.35 -5.13
N HIS A 66 -7.86 -5.00 -5.57
CA HIS A 66 -8.24 -6.35 -5.11
C HIS A 66 -7.31 -7.45 -5.67
N CYS A 67 -6.31 -7.10 -6.47
CA CYS A 67 -5.25 -8.01 -6.93
C CYS A 67 -4.52 -8.63 -5.73
N CYS A 68 -4.27 -9.94 -5.80
CA CYS A 68 -3.63 -10.84 -4.83
C CYS A 68 -4.00 -10.65 -3.34
N ILE A 69 -5.19 -11.10 -2.90
CA ILE A 69 -5.62 -11.03 -1.48
C ILE A 69 -4.69 -11.82 -0.53
N HIS A 70 -3.98 -12.83 -1.04
CA HIS A 70 -3.04 -13.64 -0.29
C HIS A 70 -1.65 -13.00 -0.30
N GLY A 71 -1.02 -12.89 0.89
CA GLY A 71 0.38 -12.46 1.00
C GLY A 71 1.33 -13.61 0.66
N ASP A 72 2.64 -13.36 0.77
CA ASP A 72 3.65 -14.41 0.55
C ASP A 72 3.36 -15.61 1.47
N GLN A 73 3.29 -16.81 0.90
CA GLN A 73 2.87 -18.04 1.58
C GLN A 73 4.03 -18.69 2.34
N SER A 74 5.27 -18.44 1.93
CA SER A 74 6.47 -19.02 2.53
C SER A 74 7.60 -18.00 2.75
N LEU A 75 8.54 -18.33 3.65
CA LEU A 75 9.74 -17.51 3.85
C LEU A 75 10.61 -17.44 2.59
N LEU A 76 10.66 -18.53 1.82
CA LEU A 76 11.42 -18.58 0.56
C LEU A 76 10.80 -17.66 -0.48
N GLU A 77 9.47 -17.59 -0.54
CA GLU A 77 8.76 -16.66 -1.42
C GLU A 77 8.99 -15.21 -1.00
N THR A 78 8.92 -14.90 0.30
CA THR A 78 9.30 -13.56 0.79
C THR A 78 10.74 -13.21 0.42
N ALA A 79 11.68 -14.12 0.62
CA ALA A 79 13.08 -13.89 0.25
C ALA A 79 13.21 -13.65 -1.26
N ALA A 80 12.56 -14.46 -2.09
CA ALA A 80 12.57 -14.30 -3.55
C ALA A 80 11.97 -12.96 -3.98
N ASN A 81 10.83 -12.57 -3.42
CA ASN A 81 10.19 -11.28 -3.73
C ASN A 81 11.09 -10.11 -3.32
N VAL A 82 11.67 -10.12 -2.12
CA VAL A 82 12.60 -9.07 -1.67
C VAL A 82 13.85 -9.00 -2.54
N ILE A 83 14.48 -10.14 -2.84
CA ILE A 83 15.68 -10.20 -3.69
C ILE A 83 15.38 -9.64 -5.09
N THR A 84 14.23 -10.00 -5.65
CA THR A 84 13.81 -9.54 -6.98
C THR A 84 13.34 -8.07 -7.00
N SER A 85 13.10 -7.44 -5.85
CA SER A 85 12.87 -5.98 -5.74
C SER A 85 14.17 -5.16 -5.74
N LEU A 86 15.31 -5.73 -5.32
CA LEU A 86 16.60 -5.01 -5.25
C LEU A 86 17.10 -4.45 -6.60
N PRO A 87 16.90 -5.13 -7.74
CA PRO A 87 17.24 -4.56 -9.05
C PRO A 87 16.68 -3.16 -9.28
N PHE A 88 15.49 -2.80 -8.79
CA PHE A 88 14.95 -1.45 -8.95
C PHE A 88 15.80 -0.39 -8.23
N ILE A 89 16.35 -0.71 -7.05
CA ILE A 89 17.29 0.17 -6.35
C ILE A 89 18.53 0.40 -7.20
N PHE A 90 19.11 -0.70 -7.70
CA PHE A 90 20.31 -0.64 -8.54
C PHE A 90 20.08 0.14 -9.84
N LEU A 91 18.97 -0.11 -10.53
CA LEU A 91 18.58 0.62 -11.72
C LEU A 91 18.39 2.11 -11.43
N GLY A 92 17.76 2.46 -10.31
CA GLY A 92 17.64 3.84 -9.86
C GLY A 92 18.99 4.50 -9.59
N MET A 93 19.95 3.76 -9.00
CA MET A 93 21.32 4.24 -8.83
C MET A 93 22.04 4.51 -10.16
N GLN A 94 21.84 3.65 -11.16
CA GLN A 94 22.46 3.75 -12.49
C GLN A 94 21.74 4.70 -13.46
N THR A 95 20.53 5.16 -13.12
CA THR A 95 19.74 6.03 -13.99
C THR A 95 20.47 7.36 -14.24
N PRO A 96 20.53 7.87 -15.48
CA PRO A 96 21.12 9.19 -15.77
C PRO A 96 20.50 10.31 -14.90
N ARG A 97 21.31 11.25 -14.42
CA ARG A 97 20.87 12.35 -13.52
C ARG A 97 21.11 13.74 -14.11
N LYS A 98 20.99 13.88 -15.44
CA LYS A 98 21.36 15.10 -16.19
C LYS A 98 20.49 16.31 -15.84
N ASN A 99 19.23 16.11 -15.46
CA ASN A 99 18.30 17.17 -15.08
C ASN A 99 17.41 16.77 -13.90
N LEU A 100 16.60 17.72 -13.39
CA LEU A 100 15.72 17.48 -12.23
C LEU A 100 14.71 16.36 -12.48
N ASN A 101 14.09 16.30 -13.66
CA ASN A 101 13.08 15.27 -13.97
C ASN A 101 13.71 13.87 -13.93
N MET A 102 14.91 13.72 -14.48
CA MET A 102 15.67 12.47 -14.44
C MET A 102 16.14 12.11 -13.02
N LYS A 103 16.54 13.11 -12.20
CA LYS A 103 16.87 12.88 -10.77
C LYS A 103 15.67 12.40 -9.98
N VAL A 104 14.51 13.01 -10.19
CA VAL A 104 13.25 12.60 -9.54
C VAL A 104 12.84 11.20 -9.98
N TYR A 105 12.94 10.88 -11.27
CA TYR A 105 12.72 9.53 -11.77
C TYR A 105 13.68 8.50 -11.15
N ALA A 106 14.99 8.78 -11.15
CA ALA A 106 16.00 7.91 -10.53
C ALA A 106 15.68 7.61 -9.06
N ASN A 107 15.32 8.64 -8.28
CA ASN A 107 14.95 8.48 -6.88
C ASN A 107 13.61 7.75 -6.71
N SER A 108 12.63 7.99 -7.58
CA SER A 108 11.37 7.26 -7.55
C SER A 108 11.56 5.76 -7.78
N LEU A 109 12.51 5.38 -8.64
CA LEU A 109 12.83 3.98 -8.93
C LEU A 109 13.53 3.29 -7.74
N ILE A 110 14.41 4.00 -7.03
CA ILE A 110 14.91 3.54 -5.73
C ILE A 110 13.76 3.33 -4.75
N GLY A 111 12.82 4.28 -4.70
CA GLY A 111 11.64 4.20 -3.86
C GLY A 111 10.75 2.99 -4.17
N VAL A 112 10.61 2.58 -5.44
CA VAL A 112 9.92 1.33 -5.82
C VAL A 112 10.59 0.13 -5.16
N GLY A 113 11.90 -0.02 -5.32
CA GLY A 113 12.62 -1.16 -4.73
C GLY A 113 12.52 -1.19 -3.20
N VAL A 114 12.58 -0.03 -2.54
CA VAL A 114 12.41 0.08 -1.08
C VAL A 114 10.98 -0.24 -0.66
N ALA A 115 9.97 0.34 -1.31
CA ALA A 115 8.56 0.12 -0.97
C ALA A 115 8.14 -1.34 -1.17
N SER A 116 8.54 -1.96 -2.29
CA SER A 116 8.31 -3.37 -2.58
C SER A 116 8.99 -4.27 -1.54
N SER A 117 10.25 -4.00 -1.20
CA SER A 117 10.99 -4.77 -0.17
C SER A 117 10.30 -4.70 1.20
N LEU A 118 9.83 -3.51 1.61
CA LEU A 118 9.09 -3.32 2.85
C LEU A 118 7.74 -4.06 2.81
N TYR A 119 7.02 -3.98 1.69
CA TYR A 119 5.77 -4.70 1.50
C TYR A 119 5.93 -6.21 1.69
N HIS A 120 6.86 -6.85 0.98
CA HIS A 120 7.07 -8.30 1.09
C HIS A 120 7.61 -8.72 2.47
N SER A 121 8.46 -7.90 3.08
CA SER A 121 8.98 -8.15 4.44
C SER A 121 7.91 -7.98 5.54
N SER A 122 6.76 -7.38 5.22
CA SER A 122 5.72 -7.07 6.20
C SER A 122 4.65 -8.16 6.33
N ARG A 123 3.93 -8.12 7.45
CA ARG A 123 2.84 -9.04 7.83
C ARG A 123 1.67 -8.29 8.45
N GLY A 124 0.52 -8.96 8.58
CA GLY A 124 -0.66 -8.44 9.29
C GLY A 124 -1.25 -7.15 8.68
N LYS A 125 -1.75 -6.25 9.54
CA LYS A 125 -2.41 -5.00 9.11
C LYS A 125 -1.45 -4.05 8.38
N LEU A 126 -0.18 -4.00 8.77
CA LEU A 126 0.84 -3.13 8.17
C LEU A 126 1.03 -3.43 6.67
N ARG A 127 0.96 -4.70 6.29
CA ARG A 127 1.09 -5.14 4.89
C ARG A 127 0.10 -4.48 3.95
N LYS A 128 -1.11 -4.17 4.41
CA LYS A 128 -2.13 -3.48 3.58
C LYS A 128 -1.71 -2.06 3.21
N TYR A 129 -1.06 -1.35 4.12
CA TYR A 129 -0.55 0.00 3.88
C TYR A 129 0.70 -0.02 3.00
N LEU A 130 1.62 -0.94 3.27
CA LEU A 130 2.83 -1.07 2.47
C LEU A 130 2.55 -1.54 1.05
N ARG A 131 1.52 -2.37 0.84
CA ARG A 131 1.03 -2.69 -0.50
C ARG A 131 0.56 -1.47 -1.26
N TRP A 132 -0.24 -0.64 -0.60
CA TRP A 132 -0.72 0.61 -1.20
C TRP A 132 0.46 1.53 -1.53
N ALA A 133 1.43 1.65 -0.62
CA ALA A 133 2.64 2.43 -0.84
C ALA A 133 3.44 1.90 -2.03
N ASP A 134 3.59 0.57 -2.16
CA ASP A 134 4.31 -0.07 -3.25
C ASP A 134 3.67 0.23 -4.63
N TYR A 135 2.36 -0.05 -4.80
CA TYR A 135 1.67 0.29 -6.05
C TYR A 135 1.68 1.79 -6.35
N THR A 136 1.54 2.64 -5.32
CA THR A 136 1.62 4.09 -5.49
C THR A 136 3.02 4.53 -5.92
N MET A 137 4.07 3.88 -5.42
CA MET A 137 5.44 4.15 -5.82
C MET A 137 5.73 3.70 -7.25
N ILE A 138 5.23 2.53 -7.67
CA ILE A 138 5.31 2.08 -9.07
C ILE A 138 4.65 3.12 -9.98
N ALA A 139 3.43 3.53 -9.65
CA ALA A 139 2.72 4.54 -10.41
C ALA A 139 3.46 5.89 -10.44
N THR A 140 3.99 6.32 -9.30
CA THR A 140 4.82 7.53 -9.21
C THR A 140 6.04 7.44 -10.12
N ALA A 141 6.74 6.31 -10.13
CA ALA A 141 7.91 6.11 -10.99
C ALA A 141 7.55 6.18 -12.49
N THR A 142 6.42 5.61 -12.91
CA THR A 142 5.95 5.72 -14.31
C THR A 142 5.60 7.16 -14.70
N VAL A 143 4.97 7.92 -13.80
CA VAL A 143 4.70 9.35 -13.98
C VAL A 143 6.01 10.12 -14.13
N CYS A 144 6.99 9.89 -13.24
CA CYS A 144 8.29 10.53 -13.30
C CYS A 144 9.07 10.19 -14.58
N LEU A 145 9.03 8.93 -15.03
CA LEU A 145 9.66 8.50 -16.28
C LEU A 145 9.06 9.23 -17.49
N SER A 146 7.73 9.23 -17.60
CA SER A 146 7.05 9.89 -18.72
C SER A 146 7.35 11.40 -18.76
N ARG A 147 7.49 12.04 -17.59
CA ARG A 147 7.89 13.45 -17.47
C ARG A 147 9.33 13.67 -17.91
N ALA A 148 10.23 12.74 -17.58
CA ALA A 148 11.64 12.80 -17.95
C ALA A 148 11.86 12.57 -19.46
N LEU A 149 10.98 11.82 -20.12
CA LEU A 149 11.04 11.54 -21.56
C LEU A 149 10.43 12.63 -22.45
N ARG A 150 9.52 13.44 -21.90
CA ARG A 150 8.79 14.45 -22.66
C ARG A 150 9.40 15.84 -22.51
N GLU A 151 9.64 16.49 -23.65
CA GLU A 151 9.99 17.92 -23.69
C GLU A 151 8.75 18.79 -23.44
N GLU A 152 7.61 18.42 -24.02
CA GLU A 152 6.32 19.08 -23.78
C GLU A 152 5.51 18.32 -22.71
N ASN A 153 5.44 18.86 -21.50
CA ASN A 153 4.65 18.31 -20.40
C ASN A 153 3.27 19.00 -20.33
N PRO A 154 2.15 18.32 -20.64
CA PRO A 154 0.83 18.85 -20.36
C PRO A 154 0.68 18.87 -18.84
N LYS A 155 0.90 20.06 -18.26
CA LYS A 155 0.82 20.31 -16.81
C LYS A 155 -0.48 19.76 -16.22
N PHE A 156 -1.56 19.80 -17.00
CA PHE A 156 -2.85 19.23 -16.64
C PHE A 156 -2.80 17.71 -16.43
N LEU A 157 -2.21 16.94 -17.34
CA LEU A 157 -2.09 15.49 -17.16
C LEU A 157 -1.25 15.16 -15.93
N MET A 158 -0.13 15.87 -15.73
CA MET A 158 0.71 15.66 -14.55
C MET A 158 -0.04 15.98 -13.25
N ALA A 159 -0.83 17.04 -13.23
CA ALA A 159 -1.67 17.40 -12.09
C ALA A 159 -2.78 16.37 -11.86
N ALA A 160 -3.49 15.96 -12.92
CA ALA A 160 -4.54 14.95 -12.87
C ALA A 160 -3.99 13.61 -12.36
N SER A 161 -2.83 13.17 -12.86
CA SER A 161 -2.15 11.97 -12.39
C SER A 161 -1.71 12.11 -10.93
N ALA A 162 -1.17 13.25 -10.51
CA ALA A 162 -0.81 13.48 -9.11
C ALA A 162 -2.01 13.40 -8.17
N LEU A 163 -3.17 13.91 -8.60
CA LEU A 163 -4.42 13.81 -7.86
C LEU A 163 -4.99 12.38 -7.85
N ALA A 164 -4.82 11.63 -8.94
CA ALA A 164 -5.34 10.27 -9.09
C ALA A 164 -4.45 9.21 -8.44
N LEU A 165 -3.14 9.44 -8.29
CA LEU A 165 -2.15 8.48 -7.75
C LEU A 165 -2.59 7.75 -6.48
N PRO A 166 -3.08 8.42 -5.42
CA PRO A 166 -3.45 7.73 -4.18
C PRO A 166 -4.70 6.86 -4.32
N PHE A 167 -5.51 7.05 -5.37
CA PHE A 167 -6.80 6.39 -5.61
C PHE A 167 -6.72 5.30 -6.68
N GLN A 168 -6.05 5.59 -7.80
CA GLN A 168 -6.03 4.74 -8.99
C GLN A 168 -4.61 4.54 -9.55
N PRO A 169 -3.67 4.01 -8.76
CA PRO A 169 -2.28 3.90 -9.20
C PRO A 169 -2.13 2.99 -10.43
N LEU A 170 -2.96 1.95 -10.61
CA LEU A 170 -2.91 1.10 -11.82
C LEU A 170 -3.30 1.84 -13.10
N VAL A 171 -4.39 2.63 -13.07
CA VAL A 171 -4.85 3.39 -14.23
C VAL A 171 -3.80 4.44 -14.60
N VAL A 172 -3.28 5.15 -13.60
CA VAL A 172 -2.18 6.12 -13.80
C VAL A 172 -0.95 5.43 -14.41
N SER A 173 -0.57 4.27 -13.87
CA SER A 173 0.56 3.49 -14.38
C SER A 173 0.35 3.06 -15.83
N ALA A 174 -0.84 2.56 -16.17
CA ALA A 174 -1.17 2.11 -17.52
C ALA A 174 -1.10 3.26 -18.54
N VAL A 175 -1.67 4.42 -18.22
CA VAL A 175 -1.63 5.61 -19.09
C VAL A 175 -0.19 6.07 -19.32
N HIS A 176 0.59 6.24 -18.26
CA HIS A 176 1.96 6.75 -18.37
C HIS A 176 2.92 5.73 -19.00
N THR A 177 2.68 4.43 -18.81
CA THR A 177 3.42 3.35 -19.47
C THR A 177 3.11 3.32 -20.96
N GLY A 178 1.83 3.39 -21.36
CA GLY A 178 1.45 3.45 -22.77
C GLY A 178 2.06 4.67 -23.49
N MET A 179 2.09 5.82 -22.83
CA MET A 179 2.77 7.01 -23.36
C MET A 179 4.28 6.82 -23.51
N MET A 180 4.93 6.21 -22.52
CA MET A 180 6.36 5.88 -22.58
C MET A 180 6.66 4.91 -23.71
N GLU A 181 5.82 3.89 -23.91
CA GLU A 181 5.97 2.90 -24.99
C GLU A 181 5.88 3.56 -26.37
N VAL A 182 4.91 4.46 -26.58
CA VAL A 182 4.81 5.25 -27.82
C VAL A 182 6.08 6.08 -28.05
N ALA A 183 6.62 6.70 -26.99
CA ALA A 183 7.85 7.46 -27.08
C ALA A 183 9.06 6.56 -27.38
N PHE A 184 9.14 5.37 -26.78
CA PHE A 184 10.18 4.37 -27.04
C PHE A 184 10.13 3.94 -28.51
N ALA A 185 8.97 3.46 -28.97
CA ALA A 185 8.78 2.99 -30.35
C ALA A 185 9.16 4.08 -31.37
N LYS A 186 8.72 5.33 -31.16
CA LYS A 186 9.06 6.45 -32.05
C LYS A 186 10.56 6.72 -32.10
N ARG A 187 11.29 6.58 -30.99
CA ARG A 187 12.75 6.76 -30.96
C ARG A 187 13.49 5.56 -31.55
N ALA A 188 13.07 4.33 -31.25
CA ALA A 188 13.65 3.11 -31.82
C ALA A 188 13.49 3.01 -33.35
N LEU A 189 12.47 3.65 -33.93
CA LEU A 189 12.36 3.78 -35.39
C LEU A 189 13.45 4.67 -36.01
N LYS A 190 13.94 5.66 -35.26
CA LYS A 190 14.95 6.63 -35.71
C LYS A 190 16.37 6.20 -35.39
N ASP A 191 16.55 5.50 -34.27
CA ASP A 191 17.85 5.11 -33.74
C ASP A 191 17.97 3.57 -33.72
N PRO A 192 18.84 2.99 -34.56
CA PRO A 192 19.10 1.55 -34.60
C PRO A 192 19.56 0.98 -33.25
N ASP A 193 20.30 1.76 -32.44
CA ASP A 193 20.85 1.29 -31.16
C ASP A 193 19.73 1.09 -30.12
N LEU A 194 18.63 1.81 -30.27
CA LEU A 194 17.44 1.68 -29.42
C LEU A 194 16.52 0.52 -29.84
N LYS A 195 16.66 -0.05 -31.04
CA LYS A 195 15.80 -1.17 -31.50
C LYS A 195 15.95 -2.41 -30.64
N THR A 196 17.19 -2.78 -30.32
CA THR A 196 17.46 -3.94 -29.47
C THR A 196 16.90 -3.70 -28.07
N ALA A 197 17.11 -2.51 -27.50
CA ALA A 197 16.56 -2.14 -26.21
C ALA A 197 15.02 -2.16 -26.21
N HIS A 198 14.38 -1.68 -27.29
CA HIS A 198 12.92 -1.70 -27.44
C HIS A 198 12.36 -3.12 -27.57
N ASN A 199 13.04 -4.00 -28.29
CA ASN A 199 12.63 -5.40 -28.39
C ASN A 199 12.69 -6.11 -27.03
N VAL A 200 13.77 -5.90 -26.27
CA VAL A 200 13.90 -6.41 -24.89
C VAL A 200 12.81 -5.82 -24.00
N HIS A 201 12.55 -4.50 -24.10
CA HIS A 201 11.48 -3.83 -23.37
C HIS A 201 10.13 -4.51 -23.64
N LYS A 202 9.75 -4.65 -24.91
CA LYS A 202 8.48 -5.22 -25.34
C LYS A 202 8.30 -6.66 -24.83
N MET A 203 9.32 -7.50 -24.99
CA MET A 203 9.26 -8.88 -24.51
C MET A 203 9.14 -8.95 -22.98
N SER A 204 9.87 -8.10 -22.28
CA SER A 204 9.84 -8.03 -20.81
C SER A 204 8.49 -7.49 -20.31
N THR A 205 7.90 -6.51 -20.99
CA THR A 205 6.58 -5.95 -20.67
C THR A 205 5.47 -6.96 -20.96
N LEU A 206 5.54 -7.71 -22.06
CA LEU A 206 4.58 -8.79 -22.35
C LEU A 206 4.67 -9.92 -21.32
N LEU A 207 5.88 -10.37 -20.99
CA LEU A 207 6.10 -11.39 -19.96
C LEU A 207 5.65 -10.89 -18.59
N GLY A 208 6.01 -9.66 -18.22
CA GLY A 208 5.60 -9.03 -16.98
C GLY A 208 4.08 -8.91 -16.87
N GLY A 209 3.41 -8.45 -17.94
CA GLY A 209 1.95 -8.38 -17.98
C GLY A 209 1.28 -9.76 -17.83
N ALA A 210 1.83 -10.79 -18.50
CA ALA A 210 1.34 -12.15 -18.36
C ALA A 210 1.53 -12.69 -16.93
N LEU A 211 2.70 -12.46 -16.31
CA LEU A 211 2.98 -12.87 -14.93
C LEU A 211 2.11 -12.11 -13.92
N PHE A 212 1.86 -10.82 -14.14
CA PHE A 212 0.96 -10.03 -13.31
C PHE A 212 -0.47 -10.60 -13.32
N ILE A 213 -0.98 -10.96 -14.49
CA ILE A 213 -2.30 -11.59 -14.63
C ILE A 213 -2.28 -13.01 -14.01
N ALA A 214 -1.22 -13.77 -14.23
CA ALA A 214 -1.08 -15.12 -13.68
C ALA A 214 -1.03 -15.12 -12.14
N ASP A 215 -0.41 -14.12 -11.52
CA ASP A 215 -0.34 -13.95 -10.07
C ASP A 215 -1.74 -13.82 -9.45
N ASP A 216 -2.65 -13.15 -10.16
CA ASP A 216 -4.05 -13.02 -9.75
C ASP A 216 -4.88 -14.29 -10.02
N LEU A 217 -4.64 -14.97 -11.15
CA LEU A 217 -5.40 -16.18 -11.53
C LEU A 217 -4.95 -17.44 -10.77
N PHE A 218 -3.69 -17.51 -10.36
CA PHE A 218 -3.08 -18.67 -9.74
C PHE A 218 -2.36 -18.31 -8.42
N PRO A 219 -3.07 -17.80 -7.41
CA PRO A 219 -2.47 -17.26 -6.18
C PRO A 219 -1.75 -18.31 -5.30
N GLU A 220 -1.98 -19.60 -5.56
CA GLU A 220 -1.31 -20.71 -4.87
C GLU A 220 0.00 -21.14 -5.55
N THR A 221 0.31 -20.60 -6.73
CA THR A 221 1.55 -20.93 -7.44
C THR A 221 2.67 -20.01 -6.95
N PRO A 222 3.69 -20.53 -6.26
CA PRO A 222 4.73 -19.69 -5.68
C PRO A 222 5.60 -19.05 -6.76
N PHE A 223 6.22 -17.93 -6.41
CA PHE A 223 7.25 -17.22 -7.20
C PHE A 223 6.77 -16.55 -8.50
N ILE A 224 5.48 -16.58 -8.86
CA ILE A 224 4.97 -15.82 -10.02
C ILE A 224 5.27 -14.33 -9.85
N HIS A 225 4.97 -13.79 -8.67
CA HIS A 225 5.25 -12.40 -8.31
C HIS A 225 6.74 -12.03 -8.44
N ALA A 226 7.65 -12.90 -7.97
CA ALA A 226 9.09 -12.71 -8.12
C ALA A 226 9.51 -12.71 -9.61
N GLY A 227 8.89 -13.56 -10.43
CA GLY A 227 9.06 -13.54 -11.88
C GLY A 227 8.60 -12.22 -12.49
N TRP A 228 7.47 -11.69 -12.05
CA TRP A 228 6.96 -10.39 -12.47
C TRP A 228 7.94 -9.27 -12.14
N HIS A 229 8.48 -9.23 -10.91
CA HIS A 229 9.54 -8.29 -10.52
C HIS A 229 10.73 -8.32 -11.47
N LEU A 230 11.23 -9.52 -11.80
CA LEU A 230 12.39 -9.67 -12.67
C LEU A 230 12.11 -9.18 -14.09
N ALA A 231 10.98 -9.57 -14.67
CA ALA A 231 10.57 -9.11 -16.00
C ALA A 231 10.41 -7.58 -16.01
N ALA A 232 9.76 -7.01 -15.00
CA ALA A 232 9.60 -5.56 -14.87
C ALA A 232 10.94 -4.84 -14.70
N ALA A 233 11.88 -5.37 -13.92
CA ALA A 233 13.21 -4.78 -13.75
C ALA A 233 13.99 -4.76 -15.06
N ILE A 234 13.97 -5.85 -15.84
CA ILE A 234 14.59 -5.89 -17.17
C ILE A 234 13.96 -4.84 -18.08
N GLY A 235 12.63 -4.78 -18.13
CA GLY A 235 11.88 -3.80 -18.92
C GLY A 235 12.23 -2.36 -18.54
N VAL A 236 12.24 -2.03 -17.25
CA VAL A 236 12.60 -0.68 -16.75
C VAL A 236 14.07 -0.35 -17.02
N GLY A 237 14.98 -1.33 -16.94
CA GLY A 237 16.38 -1.13 -17.26
C GLY A 237 16.62 -0.64 -18.69
N THR A 238 15.80 -1.09 -19.64
CA THR A 238 15.85 -0.58 -21.02
C THR A 238 15.38 0.89 -21.13
N CYS A 239 14.48 1.36 -20.25
CA CYS A 239 14.03 2.74 -20.24
C CYS A 239 15.14 3.72 -19.87
N ASN A 240 16.16 3.29 -19.12
CA ASN A 240 17.32 4.14 -18.82
C ASN A 240 18.12 4.49 -20.08
N LYS A 241 18.09 3.63 -21.12
CA LYS A 241 18.68 3.93 -22.44
C LYS A 241 17.96 5.07 -23.15
N LEU A 242 16.65 5.25 -22.92
CA LEU A 242 15.91 6.39 -23.46
C LEU A 242 16.31 7.73 -22.80
N LEU A 243 16.95 7.69 -21.64
CA LEU A 243 17.36 8.89 -20.90
C LEU A 243 18.84 9.26 -21.15
N GLN A 244 19.57 8.44 -21.92
CA GLN A 244 20.93 8.72 -22.36
C GLN A 244 20.89 9.71 -23.52
#